data_AF-A0A944C031-F1
#
_entry.id   AF-A0A944C031-F1
#
_cell.length_a   1.000
_cell.length_b   1.000
_cell.length_c   1.000
_cell.angle_alpha   90.00
_cell.angle_beta   90.00
_cell.angle_gamma   90.00
#
_symmetry.space_group_name_H-M   'P 1'
#
loop_
_entity.id
_entity.type
_entity.pdbx_description
1 polymer ?
#
loop_
_entity_poly.entity_id
_entity_poly.type
_entity_poly.pdbx_seq_one_letter_code
_entity_poly.pdbx_strand_id
1 'polypeptide(L)'
;MKKRIKKLLAGITVLAVAAGAVVFSTFGINAGAASSDPTVTAFATKNQLMTVFDLDGNNDTVGLIYFGNVANYSNSMLNWYIVGKDNGISGDNVILFAKSYVSMTAYAIDLSGWNWYDAAESNYYTENFVFTSTEKSLINTTRIDSSNDRGLYSLKGTYGDDTIYAGTNNNVKVHLPSYPGGECWLRTQYDSNYQLCVRSSGTTVDKEKKTAGLYMRSAVNINLTNVLFASSARTDSSAVKYGKTNASTGMILRLDGSDKKIGTVKYYDVNGYQGVAAYKDENATGAVSLVIQGNDGTNDWYYSAPVNDYTGVMVEEIESALGISGVSLDKCKIWLETTSGRVAYATGFASKVQSITTLNSVAFNIDAPVGGSALDTTAEINKSVNGFTYGTSDITWSPADTSACYNTAYTASVTVKPHIGY
;
A
#
# COMPACT_ATOMS: atom_id res chain seq x y z
N MET A 1 -24.34 -51.73 11.24
CA MET A 1 -23.48 -50.96 12.18
C MET A 1 -22.25 -50.49 11.42
N LYS A 2 -22.14 -49.19 11.11
CA LYS A 2 -20.95 -48.61 10.47
C LYS A 2 -19.78 -48.68 11.47
N LYS A 3 -18.80 -49.57 11.24
CA LYS A 3 -17.54 -49.56 12.00
C LYS A 3 -16.71 -48.39 11.49
N ARG A 4 -16.80 -47.24 12.16
CA ARG A 4 -15.87 -46.12 11.95
C ARG A 4 -14.45 -46.57 12.31
N ILE A 5 -13.48 -46.43 11.41
CA ILE A 5 -12.07 -46.61 11.75
C ILE A 5 -11.68 -45.40 12.59
N LYS A 6 -11.69 -45.56 13.91
CA LYS A 6 -11.59 -44.40 14.83
C LYS A 6 -10.21 -43.76 14.89
N LYS A 7 -9.13 -44.40 14.39
CA LYS A 7 -7.76 -43.88 14.47
C LYS A 7 -6.88 -44.53 13.40
N LEU A 8 -6.61 -43.83 12.30
CA LEU A 8 -5.39 -44.08 11.52
C LEU A 8 -4.32 -43.15 12.11
N LEU A 9 -3.44 -43.67 12.96
CA LEU A 9 -2.34 -42.91 13.55
C LEU A 9 -1.12 -43.10 12.64
N ALA A 10 -0.98 -42.26 11.62
CA ALA A 10 0.23 -42.21 10.83
C ALA A 10 1.28 -41.42 11.64
N GLY A 11 2.24 -42.12 12.24
CA GLY A 11 3.42 -41.48 12.81
C GLY A 11 4.27 -40.91 11.69
N ILE A 12 4.14 -39.61 11.44
CA ILE A 12 5.00 -38.90 10.49
C ILE A 12 6.15 -38.33 11.31
N THR A 13 7.31 -38.97 11.24
CA THR A 13 8.56 -38.30 11.60
C THR A 13 8.84 -37.29 10.49
N VAL A 14 8.41 -36.04 10.66
CA VAL A 14 8.78 -34.97 9.73
C VAL A 14 10.23 -34.60 10.03
N LEU A 15 11.17 -35.30 9.39
CA LEU A 15 12.44 -34.68 9.04
C LEU A 15 12.21 -34.00 7.69
N ALA A 16 11.66 -32.79 7.70
CA ALA A 16 11.55 -31.97 6.50
C ALA A 16 12.94 -31.43 6.14
N VAL A 17 13.77 -32.28 5.56
CA VAL A 17 14.74 -31.87 4.55
C VAL A 17 14.12 -32.27 3.21
N ALA A 18 13.40 -31.33 2.60
CA ALA A 18 13.09 -31.39 1.18
C ALA A 18 13.59 -30.10 0.57
N ALA A 19 14.92 -29.99 0.50
CA ALA A 19 15.57 -29.21 -0.54
C ALA A 19 15.13 -29.81 -1.87
N GLY A 20 14.04 -29.26 -2.44
CA GLY A 20 13.77 -29.45 -3.85
C GLY A 20 14.97 -28.87 -4.60
N ALA A 21 15.74 -29.72 -5.26
CA ALA A 21 16.79 -29.28 -6.15
C ALA A 21 16.14 -28.45 -7.28
N VAL A 22 16.01 -27.15 -7.06
CA VAL A 22 15.89 -26.19 -8.14
C VAL A 22 17.24 -26.21 -8.83
N VAL A 23 17.27 -26.71 -10.07
CA VAL A 23 18.43 -26.52 -10.94
C VAL A 23 18.48 -25.02 -11.25
N PHE A 24 19.19 -24.28 -10.40
CA PHE A 24 19.54 -22.90 -10.67
C PHE A 24 20.54 -22.89 -11.82
N SER A 25 20.12 -22.42 -13.00
CA SER A 25 21.09 -21.78 -13.87
C SER A 25 21.66 -20.61 -13.09
N THR A 26 23.00 -20.58 -12.95
CA THR A 26 23.75 -19.54 -12.25
C THR A 26 23.57 -18.20 -12.96
N PHE A 27 22.45 -17.53 -12.73
CA PHE A 27 22.34 -16.09 -12.93
C PHE A 27 22.96 -15.44 -11.70
N GLY A 28 24.04 -14.69 -11.91
CA GLY A 28 24.88 -14.15 -10.86
C GLY A 28 24.08 -13.46 -9.75
N ILE A 29 24.03 -14.09 -8.59
CA ILE A 29 23.57 -13.48 -7.35
C ILE A 29 24.69 -12.54 -6.93
N ASN A 30 24.56 -11.25 -7.19
CA ASN A 30 25.46 -10.27 -6.59
C ASN A 30 25.24 -10.32 -5.08
N ALA A 31 26.32 -10.50 -4.31
CA ALA A 31 26.28 -10.32 -2.86
C ALA A 31 25.85 -8.87 -2.56
N GLY A 32 24.56 -8.70 -2.26
CA GLY A 32 23.98 -7.42 -1.88
C GLY A 32 24.50 -6.94 -0.53
N ALA A 33 24.32 -5.65 -0.25
CA ALA A 33 24.55 -5.11 1.08
C ALA A 33 23.57 -5.74 2.09
N ALA A 34 23.89 -5.66 3.39
CA ALA A 34 23.02 -6.18 4.43
C ALA A 34 21.67 -5.44 4.43
N SER A 35 20.57 -6.18 4.65
CA SER A 35 19.23 -5.60 4.70
C SER A 35 19.10 -4.51 5.78
N SER A 36 18.37 -3.45 5.45
CA SER A 36 18.12 -2.32 6.33
C SER A 36 16.63 -1.95 6.36
N ASP A 37 16.27 -1.04 7.26
CA ASP A 37 14.95 -0.40 7.21
C ASP A 37 14.76 0.33 5.87
N PRO A 38 13.53 0.40 5.34
CA PRO A 38 13.23 1.22 4.17
C PRO A 38 13.58 2.70 4.39
N THR A 39 14.00 3.38 3.33
CA THR A 39 14.26 4.82 3.38
C THR A 39 12.97 5.60 3.64
N VAL A 40 13.10 6.81 4.21
CA VAL A 40 11.94 7.66 4.53
C VAL A 40 11.12 8.02 3.29
N THR A 41 11.75 8.09 2.11
CA THR A 41 11.06 8.37 0.83
C THR A 41 10.29 7.17 0.27
N ALA A 42 10.59 5.96 0.72
CA ALA A 42 9.85 4.75 0.37
C ALA A 42 8.82 4.36 1.43
N PHE A 43 9.09 4.66 2.70
CA PHE A 43 8.20 4.41 3.81
C PHE A 43 8.35 5.52 4.85
N ALA A 44 7.25 6.21 5.16
CA ALA A 44 7.23 7.26 6.17
C ALA A 44 6.15 6.99 7.21
N THR A 45 6.53 7.00 8.48
CA THR A 45 5.55 7.04 9.58
C THR A 45 4.76 8.36 9.53
N LYS A 46 3.57 8.38 10.14
CA LYS A 46 2.80 9.62 10.29
C LYS A 46 3.62 10.79 10.85
N ASN A 47 4.47 10.54 11.85
CA ASN A 47 5.31 11.59 12.41
C ASN A 47 6.36 12.11 11.40
N GLN A 48 6.99 11.22 10.64
CA GLN A 48 7.96 11.62 9.61
C GLN A 48 7.32 12.43 8.49
N LEU A 49 6.08 12.11 8.08
CA LEU A 49 5.31 12.92 7.12
C LEU A 49 5.19 14.40 7.54
N MET A 50 5.18 14.69 8.85
CA MET A 50 5.01 16.04 9.39
C MET A 50 6.33 16.75 9.74
N THR A 51 7.43 16.00 9.89
CA THR A 51 8.66 16.51 10.53
C THR A 51 9.93 16.32 9.73
N VAL A 52 9.95 15.43 8.74
CA VAL A 52 11.15 15.13 7.94
C VAL A 52 11.10 15.79 6.57
N PHE A 53 9.91 15.93 5.98
CA PHE A 53 9.75 16.49 4.65
C PHE A 53 9.35 17.96 4.72
N ASP A 54 10.04 18.77 3.93
CA ASP A 54 9.76 20.18 3.70
C ASP A 54 10.24 20.56 2.29
N LEU A 55 9.93 21.79 1.88
CA LEU A 55 10.40 22.38 0.62
C LEU A 55 10.86 23.82 0.85
N ASP A 56 11.51 24.08 1.99
CA ASP A 56 11.84 25.44 2.40
C ASP A 56 13.18 25.96 1.85
N GLY A 57 13.92 25.10 1.15
CA GLY A 57 15.20 25.40 0.52
C GLY A 57 16.43 25.05 1.37
N ASN A 58 16.27 24.48 2.57
CA ASN A 58 17.36 24.20 3.51
C ASN A 58 17.50 22.70 3.82
N ASN A 59 18.33 21.99 3.04
CA ASN A 59 18.56 20.54 3.19
C ASN A 59 17.28 19.69 3.11
N ASP A 60 16.36 20.11 2.24
CA ASP A 60 15.04 19.51 2.05
C ASP A 60 15.11 18.00 1.81
N THR A 61 14.27 17.25 2.52
CA THR A 61 13.94 15.88 2.12
C THR A 61 12.65 15.92 1.30
N VAL A 62 12.73 15.51 0.03
CA VAL A 62 11.57 15.55 -0.87
C VAL A 62 10.73 14.29 -0.74
N GLY A 63 9.52 14.46 -0.23
CA GLY A 63 8.53 13.39 -0.16
C GLY A 63 7.53 13.49 -1.30
N LEU A 64 7.10 12.35 -1.85
CA LEU A 64 6.05 12.28 -2.85
C LEU A 64 4.88 11.45 -2.33
N ILE A 65 3.66 11.95 -2.52
CA ILE A 65 2.40 11.26 -2.22
C ILE A 65 1.59 11.10 -3.51
N TYR A 66 0.96 9.93 -3.69
CA TYR A 66 -0.05 9.68 -4.71
C TYR A 66 -1.44 9.86 -4.09
N PHE A 67 -2.19 10.83 -4.59
CA PHE A 67 -3.49 11.18 -4.03
C PHE A 67 -4.40 11.84 -5.08
N GLY A 68 -5.63 11.37 -5.24
CA GLY A 68 -6.50 11.83 -6.33
C GLY A 68 -6.07 11.36 -7.73
N ASN A 69 -6.93 11.60 -8.72
CA ASN A 69 -6.73 11.21 -10.11
C ASN A 69 -7.52 12.16 -11.02
N VAL A 70 -7.02 12.47 -12.21
CA VAL A 70 -7.76 13.27 -13.20
C VAL A 70 -8.71 12.33 -13.97
N ALA A 71 -10.01 12.45 -13.71
CA ALA A 71 -11.06 11.54 -14.19
C ALA A 71 -11.12 11.29 -15.73
N ASN A 72 -10.37 12.05 -16.55
CA ASN A 72 -10.40 11.98 -18.01
C ASN A 72 -9.03 11.69 -18.67
N TYR A 73 -7.94 11.51 -17.90
CA TYR A 73 -6.61 11.23 -18.43
C TYR A 73 -6.02 9.98 -17.75
N SER A 74 -5.98 8.87 -18.49
CA SER A 74 -5.17 7.66 -18.24
C SER A 74 -5.21 7.02 -16.84
N ASN A 75 -6.21 7.28 -15.99
CA ASN A 75 -6.31 6.71 -14.63
C ASN A 75 -5.03 6.84 -13.78
N SER A 76 -4.21 7.85 -14.04
CA SER A 76 -2.90 7.99 -13.41
C SER A 76 -3.03 8.83 -12.15
N MET A 77 -2.66 8.27 -10.99
CA MET A 77 -2.70 8.99 -9.72
C MET A 77 -1.86 10.28 -9.78
N LEU A 78 -2.38 11.36 -9.19
CA LEU A 78 -1.65 12.61 -9.13
C LEU A 78 -0.50 12.51 -8.14
N ASN A 79 0.63 13.10 -8.52
CA ASN A 79 1.82 13.19 -7.68
C ASN A 79 1.81 14.53 -6.94
N TRP A 80 2.09 14.47 -5.64
CA TRP A 80 2.16 15.65 -4.79
C TRP A 80 3.46 15.64 -3.99
N TYR A 81 4.14 16.77 -3.97
CA TYR A 81 5.23 17.01 -3.04
C TYR A 81 4.67 17.25 -1.63
N ILE A 82 5.38 16.73 -0.62
CA ILE A 82 5.09 17.04 0.78
C ILE A 82 5.77 18.36 1.12
N VAL A 83 4.96 19.37 1.48
CA VAL A 83 5.46 20.71 1.84
C VAL A 83 5.80 20.80 3.34
N GLY A 84 5.10 20.03 4.17
CA GLY A 84 5.26 20.04 5.62
C GLY A 84 3.95 20.33 6.37
N LYS A 85 4.03 20.39 7.70
CA LYS A 85 2.89 20.59 8.59
C LYS A 85 2.35 22.03 8.50
N ASP A 86 1.02 22.17 8.49
CA ASP A 86 0.39 23.47 8.73
C ASP A 86 0.08 23.66 10.23
N ASN A 87 0.76 24.62 10.85
CA ASN A 87 0.56 24.95 12.27
C ASN A 87 -0.71 25.77 12.53
N GLY A 88 -1.39 26.27 11.49
CA GLY A 88 -2.68 26.95 11.62
C GLY A 88 -3.87 26.01 11.72
N ILE A 89 -3.67 24.70 11.49
CA ILE A 89 -4.69 23.66 11.66
C ILE A 89 -4.29 22.77 12.84
N SER A 90 -5.20 22.61 13.80
CA SER A 90 -4.98 21.75 14.97
C SER A 90 -4.91 20.27 14.56
N GLY A 91 -4.07 19.50 15.27
CA GLY A 91 -3.92 18.06 15.06
C GLY A 91 -2.87 17.68 14.01
N ASP A 92 -2.92 16.42 13.60
CA ASP A 92 -1.98 15.84 12.63
C ASP A 92 -2.42 16.17 11.21
N ASN A 93 -1.58 16.91 10.48
CA ASN A 93 -1.88 17.32 9.11
C ASN A 93 -0.62 17.59 8.31
N VAL A 94 -0.75 17.61 6.99
CA VAL A 94 0.35 17.97 6.09
C VAL A 94 -0.20 18.68 4.85
N ILE A 95 0.54 19.67 4.36
CA ILE A 95 0.28 20.33 3.09
C ILE A 95 0.94 19.51 1.98
N LEU A 96 0.17 19.22 0.95
CA LEU A 96 0.62 18.61 -0.30
C LEU A 96 0.58 19.67 -1.41
N PHE A 97 1.64 19.76 -2.21
CA PHE A 97 1.73 20.65 -3.37
C PHE A 97 1.87 19.84 -4.66
N ALA A 98 1.03 20.14 -5.65
CA ALA A 98 0.97 19.34 -6.85
C ALA A 98 2.26 19.38 -7.68
N LYS A 99 2.80 18.19 -8.02
CA LYS A 99 3.99 18.04 -8.86
C LYS A 99 3.74 18.36 -10.32
N SER A 100 2.49 18.23 -10.77
CA SER A 100 2.03 18.54 -12.13
C SER A 100 0.75 19.35 -12.05
N TYR A 101 0.30 19.90 -13.19
CA TYR A 101 -0.95 20.64 -13.25
C TYR A 101 -2.13 19.74 -12.87
N VAL A 102 -2.92 20.17 -11.88
CA VAL A 102 -4.09 19.43 -11.39
C VAL A 102 -5.36 19.86 -12.13
N SER A 103 -5.32 21.03 -12.77
CA SER A 103 -6.40 21.54 -13.61
C SER A 103 -5.94 21.65 -15.05
N MET A 104 -6.54 20.84 -15.92
CA MET A 104 -6.59 21.11 -17.37
C MET A 104 -7.81 21.97 -17.74
N THR A 105 -8.71 22.25 -16.79
CA THR A 105 -10.03 22.85 -17.00
C THR A 105 -10.08 24.37 -16.87
N ALA A 106 -8.94 25.06 -16.81
CA ALA A 106 -8.90 26.49 -17.18
C ALA A 106 -8.99 26.71 -18.71
N TYR A 107 -9.34 25.67 -19.49
CA TYR A 107 -9.53 25.76 -20.94
C TYR A 107 -10.91 26.30 -21.36
N ALA A 108 -11.83 26.60 -20.44
CA ALA A 108 -13.18 27.02 -20.83
C ALA A 108 -13.86 27.99 -19.87
N ILE A 109 -13.18 29.08 -19.49
CA ILE A 109 -13.91 30.27 -19.03
C ILE A 109 -13.50 31.41 -19.95
N ASP A 110 -14.43 31.83 -20.81
CA ASP A 110 -14.38 33.11 -21.48
C ASP A 110 -14.33 34.20 -20.40
N LEU A 111 -13.12 34.70 -20.12
CA LEU A 111 -12.83 35.63 -19.01
C LEU A 111 -13.28 37.07 -19.31
N SER A 112 -14.19 37.29 -20.25
CA SER A 112 -14.63 38.64 -20.66
C SER A 112 -15.53 39.36 -19.64
N GLY A 113 -15.78 38.79 -18.45
CA GLY A 113 -16.58 39.45 -17.41
C GLY A 113 -16.46 38.93 -15.97
N TRP A 114 -15.52 38.03 -15.66
CA TRP A 114 -15.38 37.42 -14.33
C TRP A 114 -14.18 38.01 -13.56
N ASN A 115 -14.33 38.16 -12.24
CA ASN A 115 -13.27 38.70 -11.39
C ASN A 115 -12.35 37.54 -10.93
N TRP A 116 -11.09 37.83 -10.59
CA TRP A 116 -10.11 36.76 -10.31
C TRP A 116 -10.43 35.92 -9.06
N TYR A 117 -11.29 36.43 -8.18
CA TYR A 117 -11.82 35.67 -7.03
C TYR A 117 -12.53 34.38 -7.49
N ASP A 118 -13.07 34.38 -8.70
CA ASP A 118 -13.79 33.24 -9.26
C ASP A 118 -12.86 32.12 -9.78
N ALA A 119 -11.57 32.39 -10.01
CA ALA A 119 -10.59 31.33 -10.24
C ALA A 119 -10.42 30.43 -8.99
N ALA A 120 -10.78 30.93 -7.80
CA ALA A 120 -10.89 30.13 -6.59
C ALA A 120 -12.18 29.28 -6.54
N GLU A 121 -13.25 29.65 -7.26
CA GLU A 121 -14.44 28.78 -7.48
C GLU A 121 -14.14 27.65 -8.47
N SER A 122 -13.21 27.86 -9.42
CA SER A 122 -12.71 26.80 -10.29
C SER A 122 -12.10 25.62 -9.51
N ASN A 123 -11.53 25.86 -8.33
CA ASN A 123 -11.02 24.79 -7.45
C ASN A 123 -12.15 23.92 -6.88
N TYR A 124 -13.34 24.47 -6.58
CA TYR A 124 -14.47 23.67 -6.07
C TYR A 124 -14.96 22.63 -7.09
N TYR A 125 -15.04 23.03 -8.37
CA TYR A 125 -15.35 22.09 -9.45
C TYR A 125 -14.20 21.10 -9.63
N THR A 126 -12.95 21.56 -9.62
CA THR A 126 -11.75 20.72 -9.78
C THR A 126 -11.62 19.67 -8.67
N GLU A 127 -11.94 20.00 -7.41
CA GLU A 127 -11.95 19.04 -6.29
C GLU A 127 -12.87 17.84 -6.57
N ASN A 128 -14.06 18.08 -7.13
CA ASN A 128 -15.02 17.04 -7.45
C ASN A 128 -14.60 16.18 -8.66
N PHE A 129 -13.73 16.71 -9.54
CA PHE A 129 -13.15 15.96 -10.65
C PHE A 129 -11.89 15.16 -10.26
N VAL A 130 -11.19 15.60 -9.21
CA VAL A 130 -9.88 15.06 -8.82
C VAL A 130 -10.00 14.01 -7.71
N PHE A 131 -10.87 14.25 -6.73
CA PHE A 131 -10.96 13.44 -5.51
C PHE A 131 -12.30 12.69 -5.42
N THR A 132 -12.25 11.41 -5.02
CA THR A 132 -13.46 10.68 -4.63
C THR A 132 -14.05 11.25 -3.35
N SER A 133 -15.29 10.89 -3.02
CA SER A 133 -15.89 11.25 -1.73
C SER A 133 -15.06 10.76 -0.53
N THR A 134 -14.42 9.59 -0.64
CA THR A 134 -13.54 9.04 0.40
C THR A 134 -12.23 9.80 0.52
N GLU A 135 -11.63 10.22 -0.60
CA GLU A 135 -10.43 11.08 -0.57
C GLU A 135 -10.77 12.47 0.00
N LYS A 136 -11.91 13.05 -0.38
CA LYS A 136 -12.36 14.35 0.13
C LYS A 136 -12.54 14.37 1.64
N SER A 137 -12.93 13.26 2.28
CA SER A 137 -13.03 13.21 3.75
C SER A 137 -11.68 13.33 4.46
N LEU A 138 -10.56 13.21 3.74
CA LEU A 138 -9.22 13.41 4.26
C LEU A 138 -8.71 14.84 4.06
N ILE A 139 -9.44 15.69 3.34
CA ILE A 139 -9.02 17.07 3.08
C ILE A 139 -9.52 17.96 4.20
N ASN A 140 -8.61 18.71 4.81
CA ASN A 140 -8.96 19.76 5.75
C ASN A 140 -9.41 21.02 4.99
N THR A 141 -10.43 21.69 5.54
CA THR A 141 -10.71 23.08 5.17
C THR A 141 -9.57 23.96 5.66
N THR A 142 -8.92 24.66 4.73
CA THR A 142 -7.78 25.55 5.02
C THR A 142 -8.20 27.00 4.83
N ARG A 143 -8.02 27.83 5.87
CA ARG A 143 -8.24 29.27 5.79
C ARG A 143 -7.04 29.97 5.17
N ILE A 144 -7.09 30.24 3.87
CA ILE A 144 -5.94 30.75 3.10
C ILE A 144 -5.76 32.28 3.21
N ASP A 145 -6.79 33.00 3.63
CA ASP A 145 -6.76 34.43 3.98
C ASP A 145 -7.95 34.80 4.90
N SER A 146 -8.12 36.10 5.20
CA SER A 146 -9.10 36.58 6.17
C SER A 146 -10.56 36.18 5.88
N SER A 147 -10.89 35.82 4.63
CA SER A 147 -12.28 35.58 4.22
C SER A 147 -12.48 34.33 3.37
N ASN A 148 -11.43 33.54 3.13
CA ASN A 148 -11.48 32.40 2.21
C ASN A 148 -11.02 31.09 2.86
N ASP A 149 -11.97 30.16 2.95
CA ASP A 149 -11.76 28.76 3.34
C ASP A 149 -11.83 27.88 2.09
N ARG A 150 -10.86 26.98 1.88
CA ARG A 150 -10.76 26.11 0.69
C ARG A 150 -10.18 24.74 1.05
N GLY A 151 -10.59 23.68 0.34
CA GLY A 151 -9.95 22.36 0.44
C GLY A 151 -8.72 22.28 -0.46
N LEU A 152 -8.88 22.66 -1.73
CA LEU A 152 -7.87 22.79 -2.75
C LEU A 152 -7.69 24.27 -3.10
N TYR A 153 -6.45 24.75 -3.11
CA TYR A 153 -6.16 26.17 -3.30
C TYR A 153 -4.85 26.40 -4.02
N SER A 154 -4.72 27.57 -4.66
CA SER A 154 -3.47 27.96 -5.33
C SER A 154 -2.56 28.72 -4.38
N LEU A 155 -1.26 28.65 -4.61
CA LEU A 155 -0.26 29.26 -3.73
C LEU A 155 -0.21 30.78 -3.92
N LYS A 156 0.34 31.47 -2.92
CA LYS A 156 0.56 32.93 -2.93
C LYS A 156 2.03 33.21 -3.16
N GLY A 157 2.33 34.28 -3.88
CA GLY A 157 3.69 34.81 -3.99
C GLY A 157 3.71 36.32 -3.93
N THR A 158 4.91 36.86 -3.95
CA THR A 158 5.22 38.29 -4.07
C THR A 158 6.15 38.46 -5.25
N TYR A 159 5.92 39.48 -6.09
CA TYR A 159 6.75 39.72 -7.27
C TYR A 159 8.23 39.89 -6.90
N GLY A 160 9.09 39.12 -7.54
CA GLY A 160 10.55 39.14 -7.32
C GLY A 160 11.05 38.21 -6.20
N ASP A 161 10.18 37.64 -5.37
CA ASP A 161 10.59 36.69 -4.33
C ASP A 161 10.94 35.33 -4.93
N ASP A 162 11.87 34.60 -4.31
CA ASP A 162 12.23 33.21 -4.65
C ASP A 162 11.37 32.17 -3.91
N THR A 163 10.32 32.63 -3.23
CA THR A 163 9.52 31.83 -2.32
C THR A 163 8.03 32.08 -2.57
N ILE A 164 7.27 30.99 -2.56
CA ILE A 164 5.80 31.02 -2.56
C ILE A 164 5.28 30.43 -1.24
N TYR A 165 3.99 30.62 -0.98
CA TYR A 165 3.41 30.36 0.31
C TYR A 165 2.12 29.53 0.20
N ALA A 166 2.02 28.54 1.08
CA ALA A 166 0.88 27.65 1.25
C ALA A 166 0.41 27.66 2.71
N GLY A 167 -0.66 26.92 2.99
CA GLY A 167 -1.19 26.74 4.33
C GLY A 167 -2.03 27.91 4.83
N THR A 168 -2.44 27.77 6.09
CA THR A 168 -3.32 28.69 6.79
C THR A 168 -2.71 30.08 6.86
N ASN A 169 -3.41 31.07 6.34
CA ASN A 169 -2.94 32.44 6.20
C ASN A 169 -1.59 32.57 5.45
N ASN A 170 -1.17 31.58 4.65
CA ASN A 170 0.10 31.58 3.91
C ASN A 170 1.34 31.54 4.81
N ASN A 171 1.25 30.78 5.90
CA ASN A 171 2.30 30.65 6.90
C ASN A 171 3.42 29.67 6.52
N VAL A 172 3.24 28.80 5.52
CA VAL A 172 4.24 27.80 5.13
C VAL A 172 4.94 28.20 3.84
N LYS A 173 6.27 28.27 3.86
CA LYS A 173 7.12 28.63 2.72
C LYS A 173 7.36 27.43 1.81
N VAL A 174 7.49 27.72 0.52
CA VAL A 174 7.90 26.78 -0.53
C VAL A 174 8.91 27.50 -1.41
N HIS A 175 10.15 27.02 -1.43
CA HIS A 175 11.25 27.62 -2.18
C HIS A 175 11.19 27.23 -3.66
N LEU A 176 11.35 28.23 -4.55
CA LEU A 176 11.17 28.06 -5.99
C LEU A 176 12.31 27.28 -6.66
N PRO A 177 13.61 27.58 -6.46
CA PRO A 177 14.72 26.89 -7.14
C PRO A 177 14.70 25.37 -7.05
N SER A 178 14.07 24.82 -6.01
CA SER A 178 14.13 23.40 -5.74
C SER A 178 13.19 22.58 -6.64
N TYR A 179 11.99 23.07 -7.03
CA TYR A 179 10.95 22.20 -7.63
C TYR A 179 9.89 22.76 -8.64
N PRO A 180 10.13 23.73 -9.56
CA PRO A 180 9.11 24.11 -10.55
C PRO A 180 9.33 23.40 -11.90
N GLY A 181 8.41 22.50 -12.23
CA GLY A 181 8.26 21.98 -13.59
C GLY A 181 7.23 22.81 -14.36
N GLY A 182 7.66 23.70 -15.25
CA GLY A 182 6.72 24.45 -16.07
C GLY A 182 6.05 25.65 -15.37
N GLU A 183 5.42 26.51 -16.17
CA GLU A 183 4.76 27.74 -15.70
C GLU A 183 3.53 27.45 -14.82
N CYS A 184 3.46 28.04 -13.62
CA CYS A 184 2.28 27.94 -12.75
C CYS A 184 1.80 29.30 -12.24
N TRP A 185 0.49 29.53 -12.36
CA TRP A 185 -0.12 30.77 -11.89
C TRP A 185 -0.40 30.71 -10.39
N LEU A 186 -0.09 31.82 -9.72
CA LEU A 186 -0.36 32.03 -8.30
C LEU A 186 -1.69 32.75 -8.15
N ARG A 187 -2.29 32.69 -6.95
CA ARG A 187 -3.54 33.43 -6.71
C ARG A 187 -3.34 34.93 -6.46
N THR A 188 -2.11 35.39 -6.24
CA THR A 188 -1.81 36.80 -6.01
C THR A 188 -1.99 37.64 -7.28
N GLN A 189 -2.96 38.55 -7.24
CA GLN A 189 -3.07 39.59 -8.25
C GLN A 189 -1.95 40.62 -8.09
N TYR A 190 -1.28 40.97 -9.19
CA TYR A 190 -0.28 42.04 -9.17
C TYR A 190 -0.96 43.41 -9.35
N ASP A 191 -1.73 43.56 -10.43
CA ASP A 191 -2.55 44.74 -10.70
C ASP A 191 -3.79 44.38 -11.54
N SER A 192 -4.52 45.36 -12.08
CA SER A 192 -5.72 45.12 -12.88
C SER A 192 -5.47 44.22 -14.11
N ASN A 193 -4.29 44.28 -14.72
CA ASN A 193 -3.93 43.60 -15.97
C ASN A 193 -2.98 42.40 -15.79
N TYR A 194 -2.26 42.33 -14.68
CA TYR A 194 -1.23 41.31 -14.43
C TYR A 194 -1.52 40.44 -13.22
N GLN A 195 -1.09 39.19 -13.30
CA GLN A 195 -1.17 38.19 -12.24
C GLN A 195 0.21 37.58 -12.00
N LEU A 196 0.51 37.19 -10.77
CA LEU A 196 1.77 36.53 -10.44
C LEU A 196 1.79 35.06 -10.91
N CYS A 197 2.96 34.63 -11.37
CA CYS A 197 3.23 33.27 -11.78
C CYS A 197 4.67 32.86 -11.43
N VAL A 198 4.95 31.57 -11.48
CA VAL A 198 6.29 30.99 -11.47
C VAL A 198 6.54 30.46 -12.87
N ARG A 199 7.64 30.87 -13.52
CA ARG A 199 7.98 30.38 -14.87
C ARG A 199 8.70 29.03 -14.83
N SER A 200 8.68 28.32 -15.95
CA SER A 200 9.29 26.99 -16.13
C SER A 200 10.76 26.87 -15.72
N SER A 201 11.51 27.97 -15.72
CA SER A 201 12.91 28.07 -15.29
C SER A 201 13.12 29.20 -14.28
N GLY A 202 12.04 29.67 -13.64
CA GLY A 202 12.07 30.84 -12.78
C GLY A 202 12.73 30.55 -11.43
N THR A 203 13.71 31.37 -11.07
CA THR A 203 14.25 31.43 -9.70
C THR A 203 13.40 32.33 -8.78
N THR A 204 12.48 33.09 -9.37
CA THR A 204 11.65 34.07 -8.67
C THR A 204 10.22 34.08 -9.24
N VAL A 205 9.29 34.61 -8.45
CA VAL A 205 7.93 34.93 -8.87
C VAL A 205 7.97 36.09 -9.87
N ASP A 206 7.35 35.88 -11.02
CA ASP A 206 7.20 36.88 -12.08
C ASP A 206 5.74 37.35 -12.17
N LYS A 207 5.47 38.31 -13.05
CA LYS A 207 4.13 38.76 -13.40
C LYS A 207 3.89 38.56 -14.89
N GLU A 208 2.72 38.09 -15.24
CA GLU A 208 2.33 37.86 -16.63
C GLU A 208 0.94 38.45 -16.88
N LYS A 209 0.72 38.92 -18.11
CA LYS A 209 -0.55 39.55 -18.47
C LYS A 209 -1.65 38.50 -18.36
N LYS A 210 -2.80 38.86 -17.82
CA LYS A 210 -3.95 37.95 -17.74
C LYS A 210 -4.35 37.51 -19.17
N THR A 211 -4.08 36.24 -19.50
CA THR A 211 -4.47 35.60 -20.76
C THR A 211 -5.36 34.38 -20.47
N ALA A 212 -6.14 33.94 -21.46
CA ALA A 212 -6.86 32.68 -21.37
C ALA A 212 -5.87 31.49 -21.37
N GLY A 213 -6.17 30.43 -20.61
CA GLY A 213 -5.37 29.20 -20.55
C GLY A 213 -4.29 29.19 -19.46
N LEU A 214 -4.70 29.34 -18.20
CA LEU A 214 -3.80 29.37 -17.04
C LEU A 214 -3.52 27.95 -16.51
N TYR A 215 -2.25 27.57 -16.40
CA TYR A 215 -1.86 26.33 -15.73
C TYR A 215 -1.76 26.56 -14.21
N MET A 216 -2.55 25.82 -13.44
CA MET A 216 -2.56 25.94 -11.98
C MET A 216 -1.97 24.68 -11.32
N ARG A 217 -1.06 24.91 -10.37
CA ARG A 217 -0.63 23.91 -9.41
C ARG A 217 -1.23 24.25 -8.07
N SER A 218 -2.05 23.35 -7.56
CA SER A 218 -2.77 23.57 -6.31
C SER A 218 -2.05 22.89 -5.15
N ALA A 219 -2.34 23.38 -3.95
CA ALA A 219 -2.04 22.75 -2.69
C ALA A 219 -3.33 22.28 -2.03
N VAL A 220 -3.19 21.25 -1.20
CA VAL A 220 -4.27 20.67 -0.39
C VAL A 220 -3.71 20.35 0.99
N ASN A 221 -4.50 20.57 2.04
CA ASN A 221 -4.11 20.13 3.38
C ASN A 221 -4.79 18.80 3.70
N ILE A 222 -4.00 17.78 4.04
CA ILE A 222 -4.49 16.43 4.34
C ILE A 222 -4.50 16.22 5.85
N ASN A 223 -5.64 15.77 6.36
CA ASN A 223 -5.82 15.28 7.72
C ASN A 223 -5.15 13.91 7.88
N LEU A 224 -4.16 13.84 8.77
CA LEU A 224 -3.40 12.62 9.06
C LEU A 224 -3.89 11.89 10.30
N THR A 225 -4.97 12.32 10.96
CA THR A 225 -5.44 11.75 12.24
C THR A 225 -5.55 10.23 12.18
N ASN A 226 -6.20 9.70 11.13
CA ASN A 226 -6.40 8.26 10.93
C ASN A 226 -5.34 7.62 10.03
N VAL A 227 -4.27 8.33 9.65
CA VAL A 227 -3.17 7.78 8.85
C VAL A 227 -2.19 7.06 9.77
N LEU A 228 -1.85 5.81 9.45
CA LEU A 228 -0.81 5.08 10.18
C LEU A 228 0.58 5.43 9.61
N PHE A 229 0.71 5.36 8.29
CA PHE A 229 1.95 5.59 7.55
C PHE A 229 1.68 5.82 6.06
N ALA A 230 2.72 6.20 5.33
CA ALA A 230 2.75 6.21 3.87
C ALA A 230 3.79 5.21 3.37
N SER A 231 3.52 4.56 2.24
CA SER A 231 4.47 3.62 1.62
C SER A 231 4.39 3.62 0.09
N SER A 232 5.54 3.48 -0.57
CA SER A 232 5.68 3.36 -2.03
C SER A 232 5.27 2.00 -2.58
N ALA A 233 5.06 1.00 -1.72
CA ALA A 233 4.66 -0.34 -2.11
C ALA A 233 3.31 -0.33 -2.84
N ARG A 234 3.22 -1.16 -3.89
CA ARG A 234 2.00 -1.34 -4.69
C ARG A 234 1.39 -2.71 -4.42
N THR A 235 0.08 -2.78 -4.52
CA THR A 235 -0.69 -4.00 -4.36
C THR A 235 -1.58 -4.23 -5.57
N ASP A 236 -1.89 -5.50 -5.82
CA ASP A 236 -2.88 -5.95 -6.78
C ASP A 236 -3.65 -7.09 -6.11
N SER A 237 -4.96 -6.91 -5.99
CA SER A 237 -5.83 -7.88 -5.32
C SER A 237 -5.97 -9.21 -6.08
N SER A 238 -5.44 -9.30 -7.30
CA SER A 238 -5.58 -10.47 -8.17
C SER A 238 -4.26 -11.21 -8.42
N ALA A 239 -3.12 -10.59 -8.14
CA ALA A 239 -1.82 -11.14 -8.51
C ALA A 239 -0.70 -10.65 -7.59
N VAL A 240 0.36 -11.45 -7.51
CA VAL A 240 1.61 -11.04 -6.88
C VAL A 240 2.19 -9.81 -7.60
N LYS A 241 2.63 -8.82 -6.85
CA LYS A 241 3.41 -7.67 -7.36
C LYS A 241 4.64 -7.47 -6.52
N TYR A 242 5.77 -7.26 -7.18
CA TYR A 242 7.03 -6.91 -6.55
C TYR A 242 7.77 -5.90 -7.41
N GLY A 243 8.70 -5.18 -6.80
CA GLY A 243 9.56 -4.26 -7.52
C GLY A 243 10.47 -3.46 -6.60
N LYS A 244 11.47 -2.82 -7.21
CA LYS A 244 12.31 -1.82 -6.55
C LYS A 244 11.64 -0.45 -6.64
N THR A 245 11.81 0.37 -5.62
CA THR A 245 11.33 1.75 -5.57
C THR A 245 12.49 2.71 -5.36
N ASN A 246 12.28 3.96 -5.73
CA ASN A 246 13.25 5.03 -5.54
C ASN A 246 12.54 6.27 -5.01
N ALA A 247 13.31 7.32 -4.70
CA ALA A 247 12.77 8.58 -4.16
C ALA A 247 11.76 9.30 -5.10
N SER A 248 11.71 8.95 -6.38
CA SER A 248 10.71 9.48 -7.32
C SER A 248 9.40 8.68 -7.35
N THR A 249 9.33 7.52 -6.70
CA THR A 249 8.10 6.74 -6.56
C THR A 249 7.26 7.30 -5.41
N GLY A 250 6.12 7.93 -5.72
CA GLY A 250 5.27 8.49 -4.67
C GLY A 250 4.57 7.45 -3.82
N MET A 251 4.47 7.71 -2.53
CA MET A 251 3.85 6.86 -1.54
C MET A 251 2.32 6.98 -1.53
N ILE A 252 1.62 5.93 -1.13
CA ILE A 252 0.19 5.95 -0.82
C ILE A 252 0.01 6.05 0.69
N LEU A 253 -0.88 6.94 1.13
CA LEU A 253 -1.31 7.03 2.53
C LEU A 253 -2.13 5.79 2.91
N ARG A 254 -1.76 5.15 4.02
CA ARG A 254 -2.45 3.99 4.57
C ARG A 254 -3.09 4.36 5.89
N LEU A 255 -4.42 4.33 5.90
CA LEU A 255 -5.23 4.66 7.04
C LEU A 255 -5.35 3.46 7.98
N ASP A 256 -5.74 3.73 9.22
CA ASP A 256 -6.09 2.68 10.17
C ASP A 256 -7.30 1.90 9.66
N GLY A 257 -7.09 0.60 9.41
CA GLY A 257 -8.09 -0.36 8.96
C GLY A 257 -8.64 -1.24 10.06
N SER A 258 -8.44 -0.89 11.34
CA SER A 258 -8.92 -1.67 12.49
C SER A 258 -10.44 -1.92 12.47
N ASP A 259 -11.22 -1.03 11.85
CA ASP A 259 -12.67 -1.15 11.64
C ASP A 259 -13.06 -2.03 10.44
N LYS A 260 -12.12 -2.40 9.56
CA LYS A 260 -12.40 -3.11 8.29
C LYS A 260 -12.37 -4.62 8.37
N LYS A 261 -12.02 -5.20 9.53
CA LYS A 261 -11.86 -6.66 9.69
C LYS A 261 -10.97 -7.25 8.59
N ILE A 262 -9.74 -6.77 8.48
CA ILE A 262 -8.86 -7.14 7.35
C ILE A 262 -8.31 -8.57 7.53
N GLY A 263 -7.75 -8.86 8.70
CA GLY A 263 -7.11 -10.15 8.97
C GLY A 263 -5.92 -10.01 9.90
N THR A 264 -5.07 -11.05 9.94
CA THR A 264 -3.88 -11.09 10.78
C THR A 264 -2.65 -11.51 9.97
N VAL A 265 -1.50 -10.95 10.31
CA VAL A 265 -0.22 -11.29 9.69
C VAL A 265 0.86 -11.43 10.74
N LYS A 266 1.71 -12.44 10.57
CA LYS A 266 2.86 -12.73 11.42
C LYS A 266 4.06 -13.12 10.56
N TYR A 267 5.26 -12.90 11.08
CA TYR A 267 6.47 -13.38 10.43
C TYR A 267 7.28 -14.30 11.34
N TYR A 268 8.04 -15.18 10.71
CA TYR A 268 8.79 -16.26 11.33
C TYR A 268 10.24 -16.14 10.92
N ASP A 269 11.11 -16.35 11.89
CA ASP A 269 12.56 -16.51 11.73
C ASP A 269 13.03 -17.34 12.92
N VAL A 270 12.70 -18.63 12.86
CA VAL A 270 12.88 -19.61 13.94
C VAL A 270 13.28 -20.94 13.30
N ASN A 271 14.31 -21.61 13.83
CA ASN A 271 14.77 -22.93 13.38
C ASN A 271 15.04 -23.02 11.87
N GLY A 272 15.55 -21.94 11.25
CA GLY A 272 15.82 -21.89 9.80
C GLY A 272 14.59 -21.62 8.93
N TYR A 273 13.38 -21.53 9.50
CA TYR A 273 12.18 -21.12 8.78
C TYR A 273 12.04 -19.60 8.78
N GLN A 274 12.12 -19.01 7.59
CA GLN A 274 12.02 -17.57 7.38
C GLN A 274 10.91 -17.23 6.38
N GLY A 275 9.83 -16.65 6.88
CA GLY A 275 8.66 -16.36 6.04
C GLY A 275 7.56 -15.59 6.75
N VAL A 276 6.52 -15.27 5.99
CA VAL A 276 5.35 -14.51 6.44
C VAL A 276 4.10 -15.35 6.24
N ALA A 277 3.23 -15.37 7.25
CA ALA A 277 1.92 -15.99 7.18
C ALA A 277 0.84 -14.91 7.35
N ALA A 278 -0.05 -14.82 6.36
CA ALA A 278 -1.17 -13.91 6.33
C ALA A 278 -2.49 -14.68 6.27
N TYR A 279 -3.46 -14.25 7.06
CA TYR A 279 -4.80 -14.81 7.11
C TYR A 279 -5.80 -13.67 6.95
N LYS A 280 -6.75 -13.83 6.01
CA LYS A 280 -7.85 -12.90 5.87
C LYS A 280 -8.87 -13.14 6.98
N ASP A 281 -9.50 -12.09 7.48
CA ASP A 281 -10.65 -12.24 8.37
C ASP A 281 -11.84 -12.83 7.60
N GLU A 282 -12.57 -13.77 8.19
CA GLU A 282 -13.74 -14.39 7.56
C GLU A 282 -14.86 -13.38 7.24
N ASN A 283 -14.89 -12.24 7.94
CA ASN A 283 -15.89 -11.18 7.76
C ASN A 283 -15.36 -10.02 6.90
N ALA A 284 -14.15 -10.13 6.34
CA ALA A 284 -13.59 -9.11 5.46
C ALA A 284 -14.44 -8.99 4.19
N THR A 285 -15.01 -7.81 3.95
CA THR A 285 -15.89 -7.54 2.79
C THR A 285 -15.13 -7.19 1.52
N GLY A 286 -13.86 -6.79 1.64
CA GLY A 286 -12.99 -6.40 0.54
C GLY A 286 -11.95 -7.47 0.18
N ALA A 287 -11.22 -7.24 -0.91
CA ALA A 287 -9.98 -7.95 -1.16
C ALA A 287 -8.90 -7.52 -0.17
N VAL A 288 -8.03 -8.45 0.22
CA VAL A 288 -6.93 -8.21 1.16
C VAL A 288 -5.62 -8.53 0.47
N SER A 289 -4.61 -7.69 0.70
CA SER A 289 -3.26 -7.88 0.18
C SER A 289 -2.27 -7.91 1.34
N LEU A 290 -1.38 -8.89 1.33
CA LEU A 290 -0.16 -8.90 2.12
C LEU A 290 0.84 -7.97 1.45
N VAL A 291 1.54 -7.17 2.25
CA VAL A 291 2.65 -6.35 1.79
C VAL A 291 3.86 -6.56 2.69
N ILE A 292 5.02 -6.72 2.07
CA ILE A 292 6.33 -6.81 2.68
C ILE A 292 7.20 -5.77 1.98
N GLN A 293 7.67 -4.78 2.73
CA GLN A 293 8.53 -3.73 2.21
C GLN A 293 9.85 -3.70 2.99
N GLY A 294 10.96 -3.69 2.27
CA GLY A 294 12.30 -3.71 2.85
C GLY A 294 13.30 -2.92 2.01
N ASN A 295 14.57 -3.01 2.40
CA ASN A 295 15.69 -2.44 1.66
C ASN A 295 16.83 -3.47 1.60
N ASP A 296 17.42 -3.65 0.41
CA ASP A 296 18.53 -4.57 0.14
C ASP A 296 19.93 -3.96 0.44
N GLY A 297 19.93 -2.88 1.23
CA GLY A 297 21.08 -2.02 1.51
C GLY A 297 21.43 -1.04 0.39
N THR A 298 20.79 -1.14 -0.78
CA THR A 298 20.98 -0.22 -1.92
C THR A 298 19.66 0.39 -2.38
N ASN A 299 18.62 -0.42 -2.52
CA ASN A 299 17.32 -0.05 -3.06
C ASN A 299 16.23 -0.49 -2.09
N ASP A 300 15.25 0.39 -1.92
CA ASP A 300 13.98 0.00 -1.34
C ASP A 300 13.24 -0.94 -2.30
N TRP A 301 12.56 -1.93 -1.76
CA TRP A 301 11.80 -2.90 -2.52
C TRP A 301 10.50 -3.24 -1.81
N TYR A 302 9.55 -3.78 -2.57
CA TYR A 302 8.34 -4.37 -2.02
C TYR A 302 8.02 -5.69 -2.69
N TYR A 303 7.32 -6.54 -1.94
CA TYR A 303 6.63 -7.74 -2.39
C TYR A 303 5.22 -7.69 -1.84
N SER A 304 4.24 -8.04 -2.67
CA SER A 304 2.84 -8.13 -2.26
C SER A 304 2.15 -9.31 -2.91
N ALA A 305 1.17 -9.85 -2.23
CA ALA A 305 0.38 -10.98 -2.69
C ALA A 305 -1.07 -10.85 -2.22
N PRO A 306 -2.05 -11.29 -3.03
CA PRO A 306 -3.44 -11.37 -2.58
C PRO A 306 -3.57 -12.39 -1.43
N VAL A 307 -4.48 -12.10 -0.51
CA VAL A 307 -4.84 -13.00 0.59
C VAL A 307 -6.31 -13.35 0.43
N ASN A 308 -6.55 -14.61 0.04
CA ASN A 308 -7.90 -15.18 -0.01
C ASN A 308 -8.27 -15.64 1.39
N ASP A 309 -8.00 -16.88 1.76
CA ASP A 309 -8.14 -17.34 3.15
C ASP A 309 -6.79 -17.27 3.88
N TYR A 310 -5.76 -17.73 3.17
CA TYR A 310 -4.40 -17.85 3.66
C TYR A 310 -3.39 -17.57 2.55
N THR A 311 -2.31 -16.87 2.89
CA THR A 311 -1.15 -16.69 2.02
C THR A 311 0.13 -16.84 2.84
N GLY A 312 1.01 -17.72 2.38
CA GLY A 312 2.37 -17.88 2.89
C GLY A 312 3.39 -17.36 1.87
N VAL A 313 4.43 -16.68 2.34
CA VAL A 313 5.56 -16.23 1.52
C VAL A 313 6.88 -16.53 2.24
N MET A 314 7.74 -17.34 1.65
CA MET A 314 9.09 -17.59 2.17
C MET A 314 10.08 -16.48 1.76
N VAL A 315 11.14 -16.27 2.54
CA VAL A 315 12.20 -15.31 2.20
C VAL A 315 12.82 -15.63 0.83
N GLU A 316 13.07 -16.90 0.53
CA GLU A 316 13.64 -17.34 -0.75
C GLU A 316 12.76 -16.96 -1.95
N GLU A 317 11.43 -16.93 -1.77
CA GLU A 317 10.51 -16.48 -2.82
C GLU A 317 10.66 -14.99 -3.10
N ILE A 318 10.82 -14.18 -2.04
CA ILE A 318 11.04 -12.73 -2.14
C ILE A 318 12.38 -12.45 -2.84
N GLU A 319 13.43 -13.14 -2.41
CA GLU A 319 14.78 -13.04 -2.95
C GLU A 319 14.81 -13.42 -4.43
N SER A 320 14.20 -14.55 -4.78
CA SER A 320 14.10 -15.01 -6.16
C SER A 320 13.28 -14.06 -7.04
N ALA A 321 12.18 -13.50 -6.52
CA ALA A 321 11.33 -12.58 -7.28
C ALA A 321 12.04 -11.25 -7.57
N LEU A 322 12.80 -10.73 -6.61
CA LEU A 322 13.46 -9.42 -6.70
C LEU A 322 14.89 -9.49 -7.23
N GLY A 323 15.48 -10.70 -7.34
CA GLY A 323 16.89 -10.86 -7.66
C GLY A 323 17.80 -10.24 -6.60
N ILE A 324 17.45 -10.42 -5.32
CA ILE A 324 18.20 -9.91 -4.16
C ILE A 324 18.58 -11.08 -3.24
N SER A 325 19.38 -10.79 -2.21
CA SER A 325 19.80 -11.77 -1.21
C SER A 325 19.91 -11.11 0.16
N GLY A 326 19.83 -11.89 1.23
CA GLY A 326 20.02 -11.43 2.60
C GLY A 326 18.83 -10.65 3.14
N VAL A 327 17.61 -10.99 2.71
CA VAL A 327 16.39 -10.35 3.22
C VAL A 327 16.22 -10.66 4.71
N SER A 328 16.07 -9.61 5.51
CA SER A 328 15.85 -9.73 6.96
C SER A 328 14.45 -9.24 7.33
N LEU A 329 13.55 -10.15 7.70
CA LEU A 329 12.14 -9.82 7.95
C LEU A 329 11.92 -8.89 9.16
N ASP A 330 12.85 -8.84 10.10
CA ASP A 330 12.84 -7.89 11.24
C ASP A 330 13.12 -6.44 10.83
N LYS A 331 13.77 -6.24 9.67
CA LYS A 331 14.00 -4.92 9.04
C LYS A 331 12.89 -4.52 8.08
N CYS A 332 12.03 -5.47 7.72
CA CYS A 332 10.92 -5.21 6.83
C CYS A 332 9.74 -4.55 7.57
N LYS A 333 8.96 -3.76 6.84
CA LYS A 333 7.61 -3.35 7.24
C LYS A 333 6.63 -4.32 6.60
N ILE A 334 5.83 -5.00 7.43
CA ILE A 334 4.95 -6.09 7.00
C ILE A 334 3.55 -5.80 7.51
N TRP A 335 2.55 -5.76 6.65
CA TRP A 335 1.16 -5.49 7.02
C TRP A 335 0.16 -6.14 6.05
N LEU A 336 -1.11 -6.13 6.42
CA LEU A 336 -2.21 -6.39 5.49
C LEU A 336 -2.93 -5.11 5.15
N GLU A 337 -3.40 -4.98 3.93
CA GLU A 337 -4.23 -3.84 3.53
C GLU A 337 -5.43 -4.27 2.68
N THR A 338 -6.46 -3.42 2.73
CA THR A 338 -7.58 -3.42 1.79
C THR A 338 -7.73 -2.02 1.20
N THR A 339 -8.45 -1.91 0.08
CA THR A 339 -8.70 -0.63 -0.58
C THR A 339 -10.20 -0.38 -0.70
N SER A 340 -10.64 0.82 -0.32
CA SER A 340 -12.01 1.28 -0.53
C SER A 340 -11.99 2.72 -1.02
N GLY A 341 -12.71 3.01 -2.12
CA GLY A 341 -12.80 4.39 -2.64
C GLY A 341 -11.47 5.03 -3.03
N ARG A 342 -10.49 4.23 -3.49
CA ARG A 342 -9.07 4.60 -3.75
C ARG A 342 -8.21 4.90 -2.51
N VAL A 343 -8.77 4.72 -1.32
CA VAL A 343 -8.04 4.87 -0.05
C VAL A 343 -7.62 3.50 0.46
N ALA A 344 -6.35 3.38 0.83
CA ALA A 344 -5.80 2.16 1.41
C ALA A 344 -5.99 2.18 2.93
N TYR A 345 -6.44 1.06 3.49
CA TYR A 345 -6.60 0.83 4.92
C TYR A 345 -5.70 -0.33 5.30
N ALA A 346 -4.79 -0.11 6.24
CA ALA A 346 -3.79 -1.08 6.68
C ALA A 346 -4.08 -1.56 8.11
N THR A 347 -3.64 -2.78 8.39
CA THR A 347 -3.45 -3.24 9.77
C THR A 347 -2.24 -2.53 10.40
N GLY A 348 -2.05 -2.72 11.71
CA GLY A 348 -0.72 -2.56 12.31
C GLY A 348 0.30 -3.52 11.70
N PHE A 349 1.57 -3.36 12.07
CA PHE A 349 2.65 -4.22 11.56
C PHE A 349 2.60 -5.63 12.13
N ALA A 350 3.06 -6.59 11.34
CA ALA A 350 3.20 -7.98 11.73
C ALA A 350 4.13 -8.12 12.94
N SER A 351 3.77 -9.04 13.83
CA SER A 351 4.62 -9.40 14.97
C SER A 351 5.48 -10.63 14.67
N LYS A 352 6.70 -10.66 15.20
CA LYS A 352 7.57 -11.85 15.15
C LYS A 352 6.97 -12.98 15.96
N VAL A 353 6.97 -14.19 15.42
CA VAL A 353 6.70 -15.40 16.18
C VAL A 353 8.01 -15.93 16.77
N GLN A 354 8.01 -16.18 18.08
CA GLN A 354 9.20 -16.58 18.83
C GLN A 354 9.42 -18.10 18.88
N SER A 355 8.39 -18.89 18.55
CA SER A 355 8.45 -20.35 18.58
C SER A 355 7.44 -20.96 17.62
N ILE A 356 7.86 -21.98 16.89
CA ILE A 356 6.99 -22.79 16.04
C ILE A 356 6.58 -24.05 16.80
N THR A 357 5.31 -24.45 16.71
CA THR A 357 4.85 -25.73 17.26
C THR A 357 4.94 -26.78 16.18
N THR A 358 5.84 -27.75 16.35
CA THR A 358 5.95 -28.89 15.43
C THR A 358 4.75 -29.82 15.58
N LEU A 359 4.09 -30.15 14.45
CA LEU A 359 3.02 -31.15 14.42
C LEU A 359 3.61 -32.56 14.32
N ASN A 360 3.52 -33.33 15.40
CA ASN A 360 4.05 -34.71 15.45
C ASN A 360 3.12 -35.77 14.83
N SER A 361 1.81 -35.49 14.73
CA SER A 361 0.82 -36.41 14.16
C SER A 361 -0.45 -35.68 13.75
N VAL A 362 -1.07 -36.10 12.64
CA VAL A 362 -2.39 -35.63 12.18
C VAL A 362 -3.34 -36.83 12.13
N ALA A 363 -4.57 -36.66 12.59
CA ALA A 363 -5.59 -37.72 12.57
C ALA A 363 -6.71 -37.38 11.58
N PHE A 364 -7.15 -38.39 10.83
CA PHE A 364 -8.24 -38.26 9.85
C PHE A 364 -9.40 -39.17 10.23
N ASN A 365 -10.62 -38.70 9.95
CA ASN A 365 -11.80 -39.55 9.89
C ASN A 365 -12.05 -39.96 8.43
N ILE A 366 -11.95 -41.25 8.16
CA ILE A 366 -12.37 -41.85 6.88
C ILE A 366 -13.24 -43.06 7.24
N ASP A 367 -14.46 -43.10 6.71
CA ASP A 367 -15.35 -44.24 6.87
C ASP A 367 -14.79 -45.44 6.09
N ALA A 368 -14.89 -46.63 6.70
CA ALA A 368 -14.47 -47.85 6.03
C ALA A 368 -15.36 -48.10 4.79
N PRO A 369 -14.79 -48.47 3.63
CA PRO A 369 -15.56 -48.83 2.44
C PRO A 369 -16.59 -49.93 2.74
N VAL A 370 -17.84 -49.70 2.31
CA VAL A 370 -18.93 -50.68 2.41
C VAL A 370 -19.42 -51.00 1.00
N GLY A 371 -19.39 -52.27 0.62
CA GLY A 371 -19.79 -52.72 -0.73
C GLY A 371 -21.10 -52.09 -1.20
N GLY A 372 -21.08 -51.48 -2.39
CA GLY A 372 -22.20 -50.76 -3.01
C GLY A 372 -22.44 -49.33 -2.49
N SER A 373 -21.71 -48.86 -1.47
CA SER A 373 -21.78 -47.48 -0.97
C SER A 373 -20.74 -46.59 -1.65
N ALA A 374 -21.03 -45.30 -1.74
CA ALA A 374 -20.06 -44.30 -2.19
C ALA A 374 -18.83 -44.29 -1.27
N LEU A 375 -17.64 -44.12 -1.87
CA LEU A 375 -16.40 -43.89 -1.13
C LEU A 375 -16.33 -42.43 -0.67
N ASP A 376 -15.70 -42.18 0.47
CA ASP A 376 -15.52 -40.81 0.98
C ASP A 376 -14.66 -39.99 0.01
N THR A 377 -15.11 -38.78 -0.32
CA THR A 377 -14.36 -37.87 -1.20
C THR A 377 -13.50 -36.87 -0.41
N THR A 378 -13.77 -36.71 0.88
CA THR A 378 -13.07 -35.76 1.76
C THR A 378 -12.78 -36.42 3.10
N ALA A 379 -11.61 -36.11 3.67
CA ALA A 379 -11.24 -36.48 5.03
C ALA A 379 -11.36 -35.25 5.92
N GLU A 380 -12.18 -35.34 6.95
CA GLU A 380 -12.15 -34.36 8.04
C GLU A 380 -10.91 -34.61 8.90
N ILE A 381 -10.04 -33.60 9.01
CA ILE A 381 -8.93 -33.61 9.96
C ILE A 381 -9.53 -33.45 11.35
N ASN A 382 -9.49 -34.53 12.11
CA ASN A 382 -10.20 -34.59 13.37
C ASN A 382 -9.32 -34.01 14.48
N LYS A 383 -9.81 -32.88 15.02
CA LYS A 383 -9.37 -32.13 16.20
C LYS A 383 -8.41 -30.96 15.93
N SER A 384 -8.83 -29.82 16.46
CA SER A 384 -8.02 -28.63 16.67
C SER A 384 -6.80 -28.97 17.51
N VAL A 385 -5.63 -28.95 16.89
CA VAL A 385 -4.36 -28.85 17.60
C VAL A 385 -4.17 -27.36 17.89
N ASN A 386 -4.15 -26.98 19.16
CA ASN A 386 -3.91 -25.60 19.62
C ASN A 386 -4.87 -24.53 19.07
N GLY A 387 -6.15 -24.85 18.87
CA GLY A 387 -7.17 -23.85 18.51
C GLY A 387 -7.29 -23.53 17.02
N PHE A 388 -6.69 -24.33 16.14
CA PHE A 388 -6.81 -24.16 14.69
C PHE A 388 -7.78 -25.17 14.07
N THR A 389 -8.62 -24.69 13.16
CA THR A 389 -9.52 -25.51 12.34
C THR A 389 -8.77 -25.91 11.08
N TYR A 390 -8.56 -27.20 10.89
CA TYR A 390 -8.00 -27.72 9.64
C TYR A 390 -9.15 -27.99 8.67
N GLY A 391 -8.98 -27.61 7.40
CA GLY A 391 -9.97 -27.87 6.36
C GLY A 391 -10.09 -29.36 6.02
N THR A 392 -11.01 -29.68 5.12
CA THR A 392 -11.08 -31.02 4.52
C THR A 392 -9.92 -31.24 3.57
N SER A 393 -9.32 -32.42 3.60
CA SER A 393 -8.32 -32.84 2.61
C SER A 393 -8.97 -33.79 1.60
N ASP A 394 -8.68 -33.61 0.31
CA ASP A 394 -9.16 -34.52 -0.73
C ASP A 394 -8.61 -35.93 -0.49
N ILE A 395 -9.48 -36.93 -0.61
CA ILE A 395 -9.10 -38.34 -0.56
C ILE A 395 -9.00 -38.87 -1.99
N THR A 396 -7.91 -39.55 -2.29
CA THR A 396 -7.82 -40.41 -3.49
C THR A 396 -7.84 -41.88 -3.10
N TRP A 397 -8.57 -42.68 -3.86
CA TRP A 397 -8.70 -44.12 -3.64
C TRP A 397 -7.96 -44.92 -4.69
N SER A 398 -7.39 -46.06 -4.27
CA SER A 398 -6.88 -47.10 -5.15
C SER A 398 -7.51 -48.44 -4.77
N PRO A 399 -8.23 -49.14 -5.67
CA PRO A 399 -8.60 -48.73 -7.04
C PRO A 399 -9.42 -47.43 -7.12
N ALA A 400 -9.33 -46.73 -8.27
CA ALA A 400 -9.96 -45.42 -8.49
C ALA A 400 -11.47 -45.53 -8.83
N ASP A 401 -12.23 -46.09 -7.90
CA ASP A 401 -13.68 -46.23 -8.01
C ASP A 401 -14.42 -45.07 -7.31
N THR A 402 -15.69 -44.86 -7.66
CA THR A 402 -16.58 -43.91 -6.96
C THR A 402 -17.43 -44.57 -5.88
N SER A 403 -17.62 -45.89 -5.98
CA SER A 403 -18.34 -46.73 -5.02
C SER A 403 -17.54 -47.97 -4.71
N ALA A 404 -17.59 -48.44 -3.47
CA ALA A 404 -16.83 -49.59 -3.04
C ALA A 404 -17.37 -50.86 -3.71
N CYS A 405 -16.51 -51.55 -4.46
CA CYS A 405 -16.76 -52.88 -4.98
C CYS A 405 -16.76 -53.92 -3.86
N TYR A 406 -17.57 -54.96 -4.00
CA TYR A 406 -17.57 -56.09 -3.06
C TYR A 406 -16.22 -56.81 -3.10
N ASN A 407 -15.77 -57.31 -1.94
CA ASN A 407 -14.55 -58.10 -1.78
C ASN A 407 -13.28 -57.43 -2.35
N THR A 408 -13.25 -56.10 -2.42
CA THR A 408 -12.14 -55.33 -2.98
C THR A 408 -11.37 -54.62 -1.87
N ALA A 409 -10.05 -54.69 -1.92
CA ALA A 409 -9.18 -53.93 -1.02
C ALA A 409 -9.01 -52.52 -1.55
N TYR A 410 -9.18 -51.53 -0.68
CA TYR A 410 -9.05 -50.11 -0.99
C TYR A 410 -7.99 -49.46 -0.12
N THR A 411 -7.18 -48.59 -0.73
CA THR A 411 -6.24 -47.69 -0.05
C THR A 411 -6.69 -46.25 -0.24
N ALA A 412 -6.91 -45.53 0.86
CA ALA A 412 -7.15 -44.09 0.87
C ALA A 412 -5.81 -43.35 1.02
N SER A 413 -5.56 -42.35 0.18
CA SER A 413 -4.42 -41.44 0.30
C SER A 413 -4.91 -40.04 0.62
N VAL A 414 -4.29 -39.40 1.61
CA VAL A 414 -4.59 -38.03 2.03
C VAL A 414 -3.31 -37.21 2.00
N THR A 415 -3.38 -36.02 1.40
CA THR A 415 -2.24 -35.09 1.35
C THR A 415 -2.48 -33.94 2.33
N VAL A 416 -1.56 -33.74 3.27
CA VAL A 416 -1.55 -32.56 4.15
C VAL A 416 -0.57 -31.55 3.60
N LYS A 417 -1.00 -30.29 3.50
CA LYS A 417 -0.12 -29.17 3.22
C LYS A 417 -0.01 -28.31 4.48
N PRO A 418 1.15 -28.27 5.16
CA PRO A 418 1.34 -27.36 6.28
C PRO A 418 1.29 -25.91 5.79
N HIS A 419 0.69 -25.04 6.58
CA HIS A 419 0.83 -23.60 6.39
C HIS A 419 2.20 -23.16 6.94
N ILE A 420 2.78 -22.07 6.42
CA ILE A 420 3.98 -21.44 7.00
C ILE A 420 3.75 -21.13 8.47
N GLY A 421 4.69 -21.58 9.31
CA GLY A 421 4.63 -21.45 10.76
C GLY A 421 4.24 -22.74 11.51
N TYR A 422 4.23 -23.91 10.84
CA TYR A 422 3.94 -25.23 11.42
C TYR A 422 5.00 -26.28 11.07
#